data_AF-A0A2P8CK19-F1
#
_entry.id   AF-A0A2P8CK19-F1
#
_cell.length_a   1.000
_cell.length_b   1.000
_cell.length_c   1.000
_cell.angle_alpha   90.00
_cell.angle_beta   90.00
_cell.angle_gamma   90.00
#
_symmetry.space_group_name_H-M   'P 1'
#
loop_
_entity.id
_entity.type
_entity.pdbx_description
1 polymer ?
#
loop_
_entity_poly.entity_id
_entity_poly.type
_entity_poly.pdbx_seq_one_letter_code
_entity_poly.pdbx_strand_id
1 'polypeptide(L)' 'MKVKMFNIDGEVLFLKKISTRNLEKRRSPEDNKMKNLKKGIYFLHYDFETSQFTKKVVIS' A
#
# COMPACT_ATOMS: atom_id res chain seq x y z
N MET A 1 10.26 -2.96 6.51
CA MET A 1 8.78 -2.98 6.39
C MET A 1 8.39 -3.20 4.94
N LYS A 2 7.36 -4.01 4.66
CA LYS A 2 6.74 -4.13 3.34
C LYS A 2 5.30 -3.66 3.43
N VAL A 3 4.82 -2.99 2.40
CA VAL A 3 3.43 -2.53 2.29
C VAL A 3 2.86 -3.12 1.01
N LYS A 4 1.71 -3.77 1.11
CA LYS A 4 0.95 -4.30 -0.02
C LYS A 4 -0.42 -3.65 -0.06
N MET A 5 -0.97 -3.46 -1.25
CA MET A 5 -2.38 -3.12 -1.41
C MET A 5 -3.07 -4.17 -2.26
N PHE A 6 -4.24 -4.59 -1.82
CA PHE A 6 -5.09 -5.53 -2.50
C PHE A 6 -6.45 -4.90 -2.81
N ASN A 7 -7.09 -5.29 -3.91
CA ASN A 7 -8.53 -5.03 -4.11
C ASN A 7 -9.37 -6.06 -3.34
N ILE A 8 -10.70 -5.95 -3.47
CA ILE A 8 -11.65 -6.87 -2.83
C ILE A 8 -11.51 -8.33 -3.32
N ASP A 9 -11.04 -8.51 -4.54
CA ASP A 9 -10.81 -9.82 -5.15
C ASP A 9 -9.46 -10.45 -4.73
N GLY A 10 -8.65 -9.73 -3.95
CA GLY A 10 -7.35 -10.18 -3.45
C GLY A 10 -6.18 -9.97 -4.42
N GLU A 11 -6.40 -9.29 -5.55
CA GLU A 11 -5.34 -8.96 -6.51
C GLU A 11 -4.38 -7.91 -5.94
N VAL A 12 -3.07 -8.14 -6.09
CA VAL A 12 -2.05 -7.21 -5.60
C VAL A 12 -1.92 -6.03 -6.55
N LEU A 13 -2.40 -4.87 -6.13
CA LEU A 13 -2.30 -3.63 -6.90
C LEU A 13 -1.01 -2.85 -6.63
N PHE A 14 -0.41 -3.09 -5.46
CA PHE A 14 0.76 -2.35 -5.01
C PHE A 14 1.62 -3.20 -4.09
N LEU A 15 2.94 -3.10 -4.24
CA LEU A 15 3.92 -3.67 -3.34
C LEU A 15 5.08 -2.68 -3.21
N LYS A 16 5.34 -2.22 -1.99
CA LYS A 16 6.49 -1.36 -1.67
C LYS A 16 7.27 -1.90 -0.50
N LYS A 17 8.57 -2.04 -0.69
CA LYS A 17 9.50 -2.36 0.40
C LYS A 17 10.04 -1.04 0.96
N ILE A 18 9.67 -0.72 2.20
CA ILE A 18 10.18 0.45 2.92
C ILE A 18 11.35 0.01 3.79
N SER A 19 12.53 0.55 3.47
CA SER A 19 13.74 0.49 4.28
C SER A 19 14.05 1.87 4.84
N THR A 20 14.76 1.93 5.97
CA THR A 20 15.22 3.17 6.62
C THR A 20 15.96 4.10 5.65
N ARG A 21 16.68 3.52 4.68
CA ARG A 21 17.41 4.25 3.63
C ARG A 21 16.52 4.95 2.59
N ASN A 22 15.25 4.59 2.48
CA ASN A 22 14.29 5.13 1.51
C ASN A 22 13.24 6.05 2.14
N LEU A 23 13.29 6.30 3.46
CA LEU A 23 12.31 7.14 4.15
C LEU A 23 12.47 8.64 3.80
N GLU A 24 13.69 9.08 3.47
CA GLU A 24 14.00 10.48 3.17
C GLU A 24 13.72 10.89 1.71
N LYS A 25 13.48 9.92 0.80
CA LYS A 25 13.18 10.23 -0.60
C LYS A 25 11.69 10.51 -0.80
N ARG A 26 11.39 11.81 -0.82
CA ARG A 26 10.21 12.52 -1.38
C ARG A 26 9.34 11.68 -2.33
N ARG A 27 8.02 11.82 -2.15
CA ARG A 27 6.90 11.55 -3.09
C ARG A 27 7.29 10.61 -4.25
N SER A 28 7.19 9.31 -3.99
CA SER A 28 7.43 8.30 -5.02
C SER A 28 6.37 8.40 -6.13
N PRO A 29 6.70 8.02 -7.38
CA PRO A 29 5.72 7.92 -8.48
C PRO A 29 4.48 7.09 -8.16
N GLU A 30 4.54 6.29 -7.09
CA GLU A 30 3.50 5.44 -6.55
C GLU A 30 2.34 6.21 -5.91
N ASP A 31 2.58 7.41 -5.36
CA ASP A 31 1.51 8.32 -4.93
C ASP A 31 0.57 8.64 -6.09
N ASN A 32 1.11 8.63 -7.32
CA ASN A 32 0.37 8.85 -8.55
C ASN A 32 -0.48 7.63 -8.97
N LYS A 33 -0.09 6.40 -8.58
CA LYS A 33 -0.91 5.20 -8.81
C LYS A 33 -2.13 5.17 -7.88
N MET A 34 -1.97 5.64 -6.65
CA MET A 34 -3.08 5.70 -5.68
C MET A 34 -4.18 6.68 -6.12
N LYS A 35 -3.82 7.76 -6.85
CA LYS A 35 -4.79 8.72 -7.44
C LYS A 35 -5.68 8.15 -8.55
N ASN A 36 -5.26 7.05 -9.20
CA ASN A 36 -5.99 6.45 -10.32
C ASN A 36 -6.76 5.18 -9.92
N LEU A 37 -6.90 4.90 -8.63
CA LEU A 37 -7.72 3.77 -8.17
C LEU A 37 -9.20 4.06 -8.45
N LYS A 38 -9.90 3.04 -8.94
CA LYS A 38 -11.35 3.10 -9.10
C LYS A 38 -12.01 3.20 -7.72
N LYS A 39 -13.27 3.64 -7.69
CA LYS A 39 -14.09 3.59 -6.48
C LYS A 39 -14.26 2.13 -6.07
N GLY A 40 -14.11 1.83 -4.79
CA GLY A 40 -14.15 0.46 -4.30
C GLY A 40 -13.50 0.27 -2.93
N ILE A 41 -13.43 -0.99 -2.52
CA ILE A 41 -12.81 -1.41 -1.26
C ILE A 41 -11.42 -1.96 -1.56
N TYR A 42 -10.45 -1.51 -0.78
CA TYR A 42 -9.05 -1.90 -0.86
C TYR A 42 -8.54 -2.28 0.53
N PHE A 43 -7.48 -3.08 0.57
CA PHE A 43 -6.82 -3.49 1.80
C PHE A 43 -5.35 -3.13 1.72
N LEU A 44 -4.88 -2.31 2.65
CA LEU A 44 -3.47 -2.01 2.83
C LEU A 44 -2.90 -2.93 3.91
N HIS A 45 -1.93 -3.75 3.56
CA HIS A 45 -1.27 -4.69 4.46
C HIS A 45 0.17 -4.28 4.70
N TYR A 46 0.50 -4.08 5.97
CA TYR A 46 1.82 -3.69 6.45
C TYR A 46 2.45 -4.89 7.13
N ASP A 47 3.60 -5.30 6.62
CA ASP A 47 4.39 -6.44 7.09
C ASP A 47 5.69 -5.88 7.67
N PHE A 48 5.74 -5.84 9.00
CA PHE A 48 6.91 -5.49 9.80
C PHE A 48 7.66 -6.77 10.17
N GLU A 49 8.92 -6.64 10.60
CA GLU A 49 9.71 -7.81 11.01
C GLU A 49 9.13 -8.53 12.23
N THR A 50 8.39 -7.78 13.08
CA THR A 50 7.85 -8.28 14.35
C THR A 50 6.32 -8.35 14.38
N SER A 51 5.63 -7.78 13.39
CA SER A 51 4.17 -7.68 13.41
C SER A 51 3.57 -7.46 12.04
N GLN A 52 2.28 -7.77 11.90
CA GLN A 52 1.51 -7.56 10.69
C GLN A 52 0.24 -6.77 11.01
N PHE A 53 -0.10 -5.84 10.13
CA PHE A 53 -1.27 -4.98 10.29
C PHE A 53 -1.99 -4.79 8.96
N THR A 54 -3.31 -4.94 8.96
CA THR A 54 -4.14 -4.72 7.76
C THR A 54 -5.15 -3.61 8.01
N LYS A 55 -5.24 -2.67 7.07
CA LYS A 55 -6.20 -1.57 7.09
C LYS A 55 -7.12 -1.66 5.87
N LYS A 56 -8.44 -1.65 6.11
CA LYS A 56 -9.44 -1.48 5.05
C LYS A 56 -9.49 0.00 4.64
N VAL A 57 -9.50 0.25 3.33
CA VAL A 57 -9.61 1.57 2.72
C VAL A 57 -10.80 1.54 1.77
N VAL A 58 -11.67 2.55 1.85
CA VAL A 58 -12.82 2.69 0.95
C VAL A 58 -12.61 3.97 0.16
N ILE A 59 -12.64 3.85 -1.17
CA ILE A 59 -12.54 4.98 -2.10
C ILE A 59 -13.94 5.20 -2.69
N SER A 60 -14.53 6.35 -2.42
CA SER A 60 -15.89 6.75 -2.80
C SER A 60 -15.94 7.78 -3.91
#